data_AF-A0A6L5FHJ7-F1
#
_entry.id   AF-A0A6L5FHJ7-F1
#
_cell.length_a   1.000
_cell.length_b   1.000
_cell.length_c   1.000
_cell.angle_alpha   90.00
_cell.angle_beta   90.00
_cell.angle_gamma   90.00
#
_symmetry.space_group_name_H-M   'P 1'
#
loop_
_entity.id
_entity.type
_entity.pdbx_description
1 polymer ?
#
loop_
_entity_poly.entity_id
_entity_poly.type
_entity_poly.pdbx_seq_one_letter_code
_entity_poly.pdbx_strand_id
1 'polypeptide(L)'
;MNEPDVFTPRLQLNRRRVLGGIGVGALAMAMPRQAAAVLRLDVTQGNVQPLPVAVPDFVGVSATDVDTARNVSQIITANLRRSGLFAPIDPAAFIEKISNADAVPRFPDWRAINAQGLVTGRVTRQQDGRLKAEFRLWDVFAGQQLTGQQYFTTPDNWRRIAHIISDAIYERLTGEKGYFDSRIVFIDESGPKERRIKRLAIMDQDGAGVRYLTRGDELVLTPRFSPSTQEITYMSYGRGDPRVYLLNIETGQRETVGNFPGMTFSPRFSPDGQRVIMSLQQGGNANLFAMDLRSKATTRLTDTAAIDTAPSYSPDGARICFESDRGGSQQIYVMGAQGGPAQRISFSEGSYSTPVWSPRGDTIAFTKQYQGKFAIGIMRTDGSGERILSEGFHNEGPTFSPNGRVVMFFRDPGGESGPSLFTVDITGRNELKVPTPGYASDPAWSPLLS
;
A
#
# COMPACT_ATOMS: atom_id res chain seq x y z
N MET A 1 -20.25 -61.99 22.45
CA MET A 1 -21.29 -62.99 22.75
C MET A 1 -22.17 -62.38 23.82
N ASN A 2 -23.47 -62.36 23.56
CA ASN A 2 -24.54 -61.57 24.19
C ASN A 2 -24.71 -61.74 25.71
N GLU A 3 -25.22 -60.66 26.35
CA GLU A 3 -25.94 -60.64 27.65
C GLU A 3 -27.20 -61.55 27.62
N PRO A 4 -27.84 -61.86 28.78
CA PRO A 4 -28.87 -60.98 29.40
C PRO A 4 -28.78 -60.94 30.95
N ASP A 5 -29.12 -59.91 31.73
CA ASP A 5 -30.34 -59.08 31.89
C ASP A 5 -31.25 -59.54 33.06
N VAL A 6 -31.85 -58.54 33.74
CA VAL A 6 -33.15 -58.57 34.48
C VAL A 6 -33.23 -58.73 36.04
N PHE A 7 -33.53 -57.56 36.66
CA PHE A 7 -34.57 -57.21 37.68
C PHE A 7 -34.48 -57.48 39.21
N THR A 8 -35.04 -56.49 39.92
CA THR A 8 -35.13 -56.13 41.35
C THR A 8 -36.23 -56.87 42.14
N PRO A 9 -36.33 -56.71 43.49
CA PRO A 9 -37.41 -55.84 44.02
C PRO A 9 -37.21 -55.14 45.41
N ARG A 10 -37.87 -53.96 45.51
CA ARG A 10 -38.78 -53.43 46.57
C ARG A 10 -38.33 -52.95 47.98
N LEU A 11 -38.51 -51.62 48.15
CA LEU A 11 -39.32 -50.86 49.12
C LEU A 11 -39.16 -51.08 50.64
N GLN A 12 -38.84 -50.00 51.37
CA GLN A 12 -39.73 -49.42 52.38
C GLN A 12 -39.56 -47.89 52.50
N LEU A 13 -40.68 -47.17 52.34
CA LEU A 13 -40.85 -45.75 52.69
C LEU A 13 -41.26 -45.66 54.16
N ASN A 14 -40.74 -44.66 54.89
CA ASN A 14 -41.43 -44.16 56.08
C ASN A 14 -41.45 -42.63 56.13
N ARG A 15 -42.59 -42.11 56.60
CA ARG A 15 -43.11 -40.74 56.42
C ARG A 15 -42.74 -39.81 57.60
N ARG A 16 -42.77 -38.49 57.27
CA ARG A 16 -42.86 -37.28 58.14
C ARG A 16 -41.53 -36.83 58.78
N ARG A 17 -40.98 -35.67 58.43
CA ARG A 17 -41.47 -34.33 58.83
C ARG A 17 -40.77 -33.25 57.98
N VAL A 18 -41.50 -32.16 57.83
CA VAL A 18 -41.29 -31.01 56.96
C VAL A 18 -40.70 -29.84 57.77
N LEU A 19 -40.03 -28.93 57.05
CA LEU A 19 -39.61 -27.55 57.36
C LEU A 19 -38.20 -27.29 57.90
N GLY A 20 -37.46 -26.51 57.10
CA GLY A 20 -36.61 -25.43 57.60
C GLY A 20 -35.13 -25.57 57.28
N GLY A 21 -34.70 -25.17 56.07
CA GLY A 21 -33.27 -25.13 55.73
C GLY A 21 -33.00 -24.35 54.44
N ILE A 22 -32.79 -23.05 54.61
CA ILE A 22 -32.39 -22.00 53.66
C ILE A 22 -31.65 -22.52 52.42
N GLY A 23 -32.30 -22.42 51.26
CA GLY A 23 -31.63 -22.51 49.97
C GLY A 23 -30.94 -21.18 49.67
N VAL A 24 -29.61 -21.15 49.77
CA VAL A 24 -28.80 -20.08 49.16
C VAL A 24 -28.79 -20.34 47.65
N GLY A 25 -29.77 -19.76 46.95
CA GLY A 25 -29.74 -19.67 45.50
C GLY A 25 -28.62 -18.71 45.11
N ALA A 26 -27.51 -19.24 44.63
CA ALA A 26 -26.49 -18.44 43.94
C ALA A 26 -27.08 -17.98 42.60
N LEU A 27 -27.76 -16.83 42.59
CA LEU A 27 -27.96 -16.07 41.37
C LEU A 27 -26.59 -15.58 40.91
N ALA A 28 -25.97 -16.30 39.99
CA ALA A 28 -24.93 -15.75 39.14
C ALA A 28 -25.60 -14.66 38.28
N MET A 29 -25.57 -13.41 38.76
CA MET A 29 -25.86 -12.27 37.93
C MET A 29 -24.82 -12.25 36.81
N ALA A 30 -25.18 -12.76 35.64
CA ALA A 30 -24.46 -12.49 34.42
C ALA A 30 -24.56 -10.98 34.19
N MET A 31 -23.58 -10.22 34.67
CA MET A 31 -23.46 -8.82 34.30
C MET A 31 -23.33 -8.78 32.77
N PRO A 32 -24.17 -8.01 32.07
CA PRO A 32 -24.00 -7.86 30.64
C PRO A 32 -22.61 -7.28 30.43
N ARG A 33 -21.73 -8.03 29.75
CA ARG A 33 -20.51 -7.46 29.18
C ARG A 33 -20.98 -6.33 28.29
N GLN A 34 -20.80 -5.09 28.73
CA GLN A 34 -20.84 -3.96 27.81
C GLN A 34 -19.76 -4.27 26.77
N ALA A 35 -20.21 -4.64 25.57
CA ALA A 35 -19.33 -4.65 24.42
C ALA A 35 -18.95 -3.17 24.22
N ALA A 36 -17.84 -2.77 24.82
CA ALA A 36 -17.25 -1.47 24.55
C ALA A 36 -16.96 -1.45 23.05
N ALA A 37 -17.72 -0.67 22.30
CA ALA A 37 -17.45 -0.42 20.90
C ALA A 37 -16.11 0.32 20.85
N VAL A 38 -15.02 -0.42 20.64
CA VAL A 38 -13.70 0.16 20.44
C VAL A 38 -13.75 0.91 19.12
N LEU A 39 -13.36 2.18 19.10
CA LEU A 39 -13.23 2.95 17.86
C LEU A 39 -12.33 2.21 16.87
N ARG A 40 -12.96 1.61 15.86
CA ARG A 40 -12.32 0.85 14.80
C ARG A 40 -13.17 0.96 13.54
N LEU A 41 -12.52 1.23 12.43
CA LEU A 41 -13.11 1.27 11.11
C LEU A 41 -13.04 -0.13 10.49
N ASP A 42 -14.19 -0.66 10.08
CA ASP A 42 -14.23 -1.90 9.30
C ASP A 42 -14.04 -1.57 7.82
N VAL A 43 -12.80 -1.75 7.36
CA VAL A 43 -12.38 -1.43 5.99
C VAL A 43 -12.65 -2.53 4.97
N THR A 44 -13.32 -3.62 5.39
CA THR A 44 -13.71 -4.74 4.53
C THR A 44 -15.06 -4.53 3.84
N GLN A 45 -15.83 -3.54 4.29
CA GLN A 45 -17.16 -3.22 3.75
C GLN A 45 -17.06 -2.39 2.45
N GLY A 46 -18.01 -2.60 1.53
CA GLY A 46 -18.01 -1.93 0.22
C GLY A 46 -18.32 -0.42 0.24
N ASN A 47 -18.85 0.11 1.34
CA ASN A 47 -19.09 1.54 1.53
C ASN A 47 -18.73 1.95 2.97
N VAL A 48 -17.49 2.39 3.17
CA VAL A 48 -17.00 2.85 4.46
C VAL A 48 -17.29 4.35 4.59
N GLN A 49 -18.11 4.73 5.57
CA GLN A 49 -18.29 6.15 5.89
C GLN A 49 -17.00 6.69 6.52
N PRO A 50 -16.42 7.78 6.01
CA PRO A 50 -15.18 8.31 6.56
C PRO A 50 -15.32 8.70 8.03
N LEU A 51 -14.37 8.27 8.86
CA LEU A 51 -14.38 8.50 10.31
C LEU A 51 -14.01 9.95 10.64
N PRO A 52 -14.88 10.74 11.30
CA PRO A 52 -14.55 12.09 11.73
C PRO A 52 -13.41 12.10 12.75
N VAL A 53 -12.31 12.76 12.41
CA VAL A 53 -11.10 12.83 13.25
C VAL A 53 -10.68 14.28 13.45
N ALA A 54 -10.37 14.66 14.68
CA ALA A 54 -9.78 15.95 14.99
C ALA A 54 -8.27 15.81 15.14
N VAL A 55 -7.51 16.70 14.49
CA VAL A 55 -6.05 16.77 14.57
C VAL A 55 -5.68 18.24 14.85
N PRO A 56 -5.79 18.73 16.09
CA PRO A 56 -5.24 20.02 16.47
C PRO A 56 -3.74 20.12 16.18
N ASP A 57 -3.26 21.35 15.99
CA ASP A 57 -1.83 21.63 15.92
C ASP A 57 -1.13 21.04 17.14
N PHE A 58 -0.10 20.23 16.90
CA PHE A 58 0.77 19.72 17.93
C PHE A 58 1.46 20.89 18.62
N VAL A 59 1.74 20.69 19.90
CA VAL A 59 2.38 21.71 20.74
C VAL A 59 3.88 21.77 20.42
N GLY A 60 4.45 22.97 20.39
CA GLY A 60 5.89 23.22 20.36
C GLY A 60 6.33 24.06 21.56
N VAL A 61 7.62 24.03 21.91
CA VAL A 61 8.16 24.82 23.03
C VAL A 61 8.82 26.11 22.55
N SER A 62 9.68 26.03 21.54
CA SER A 62 10.27 27.20 20.88
C SER A 62 9.47 27.59 19.63
N ALA A 63 9.67 28.81 19.10
CA ALA A 63 8.98 29.26 17.88
C ALA A 63 9.22 28.30 16.69
N THR A 64 10.46 27.82 16.51
CA THR A 64 10.79 26.85 15.45
C THR A 64 10.14 25.50 15.67
N ASP A 65 10.01 25.06 16.93
CA ASP A 65 9.31 23.82 17.25
C ASP A 65 7.80 23.95 17.05
N VAL A 66 7.21 25.12 17.30
CA VAL A 66 5.79 25.41 17.04
C VAL A 66 5.49 25.28 15.55
N ASP A 67 6.31 25.87 14.68
CA ASP A 67 6.11 25.74 13.23
C ASP A 67 6.30 24.29 12.76
N THR A 68 7.29 23.58 13.29
CA THR A 68 7.50 22.16 12.99
C THR A 68 6.32 21.32 13.45
N ALA A 69 5.80 21.55 14.66
CA ALA A 69 4.66 20.84 15.23
C ALA A 69 3.37 21.06 14.41
N ARG A 70 3.12 22.31 13.99
CA ARG A 70 2.03 22.64 13.06
C ARG A 70 2.16 21.87 11.76
N ASN A 71 3.35 21.88 11.14
CA ASN A 71 3.57 21.20 9.87
C ASN A 71 3.40 19.67 9.99
N VAL A 72 3.84 19.06 11.10
CA VAL A 72 3.59 17.63 11.40
C VAL A 72 2.09 17.34 11.42
N SER A 73 1.31 18.19 12.10
CA SER A 73 -0.15 18.03 12.24
C SER A 73 -0.87 18.15 10.90
N GLN A 74 -0.41 19.07 10.05
CA GLN A 74 -0.93 19.26 8.70
C GLN A 74 -0.66 18.04 7.80
N ILE A 75 0.53 17.43 7.89
CA ILE A 75 0.84 16.20 7.13
C ILE A 75 -0.03 15.04 7.63
N ILE A 76 -0.19 14.87 8.94
CA ILE A 76 -1.06 13.83 9.50
C ILE A 76 -2.49 14.00 8.97
N THR A 77 -3.01 15.22 9.05
CA THR A 77 -4.34 15.58 8.53
C THR A 77 -4.47 15.26 7.04
N ALA A 78 -3.48 15.63 6.23
CA ALA A 78 -3.48 15.40 4.79
C ALA A 78 -3.40 13.91 4.43
N ASN A 79 -2.60 13.12 5.15
CA ASN A 79 -2.48 11.67 4.96
C ASN A 79 -3.81 10.97 5.28
N LEU A 80 -4.39 11.25 6.45
CA LEU A 80 -5.66 10.66 6.85
C LEU A 80 -6.79 11.03 5.87
N ARG A 81 -6.87 12.29 5.44
CA ARG A 81 -7.84 12.73 4.42
C ARG A 81 -7.64 12.00 3.09
N ARG A 82 -6.40 11.93 2.59
CA ARG A 82 -6.07 11.32 1.29
C ARG A 82 -6.39 9.83 1.24
N SER A 83 -6.38 9.14 2.38
CA SER A 83 -6.79 7.73 2.43
C SER A 83 -8.26 7.51 2.10
N GLY A 84 -9.12 8.55 2.19
CA GLY A 84 -10.57 8.44 1.99
C GLY A 84 -11.31 7.75 3.13
N LEU A 85 -10.60 7.22 4.14
CA LEU A 85 -11.17 6.51 5.29
C LEU A 85 -11.47 7.42 6.48
N PHE A 86 -10.93 8.63 6.46
CA PHE A 86 -11.08 9.61 7.53
C PHE A 86 -11.61 10.94 6.99
N ALA A 87 -12.37 11.64 7.80
CA ALA A 87 -12.85 12.99 7.56
C ALA A 87 -12.25 13.94 8.61
N PRO A 88 -11.06 14.50 8.37
CA PRO A 88 -10.48 15.45 9.32
C PRO A 88 -11.35 16.70 9.47
N ILE A 89 -11.68 17.04 10.71
CA ILE A 89 -12.56 18.15 11.07
C ILE A 89 -11.81 19.49 10.91
N ASP A 90 -12.51 20.51 10.43
CA ASP A 90 -11.97 21.86 10.27
C ASP A 90 -11.49 22.43 11.62
N PRO A 91 -10.23 22.90 11.73
CA PRO A 91 -9.71 23.52 12.95
C PRO A 91 -10.53 24.71 13.48
N ALA A 92 -11.29 25.40 12.62
CA ALA A 92 -12.20 26.47 13.02
C ALA A 92 -13.33 25.98 13.95
N ALA A 93 -13.70 24.70 13.88
CA ALA A 93 -14.70 24.10 14.75
C ALA A 93 -14.17 23.75 16.15
N PHE A 94 -12.85 23.71 16.36
CA PHE A 94 -12.28 23.24 17.64
C PHE A 94 -12.61 24.20 18.79
N ILE A 95 -13.47 23.74 19.70
CA ILE A 95 -13.89 24.46 20.91
C ILE A 95 -12.74 24.48 21.95
N GLU A 96 -12.14 23.32 22.22
CA GLU A 96 -10.94 23.23 23.03
C GLU A 96 -9.69 23.58 22.22
N LYS A 97 -8.80 24.40 22.79
CA LYS A 97 -7.45 24.63 22.27
C LYS A 97 -6.45 23.87 23.13
N ILE A 98 -5.83 22.85 22.56
CA ILE A 98 -4.85 22.01 23.25
C ILE A 98 -3.55 22.80 23.41
N SER A 99 -3.21 23.16 24.66
CA SER A 99 -1.93 23.79 25.02
C SER A 99 -0.97 22.85 25.74
N ASN A 100 -1.49 21.74 26.29
CA ASN A 100 -0.73 20.69 26.93
C ASN A 100 -1.09 19.33 26.32
N ALA A 101 -0.15 18.70 25.63
CA ALA A 101 -0.37 17.42 24.97
C ALA A 101 -0.53 16.23 25.94
N ASP A 102 -0.13 16.40 27.21
CA ASP A 102 -0.24 15.39 28.27
C ASP A 102 -1.55 15.49 29.05
N ALA A 103 -2.28 16.61 28.93
CA ALA A 103 -3.56 16.78 29.58
C ALA A 103 -4.63 15.90 28.92
N VAL A 104 -5.53 15.35 29.73
CA VAL A 104 -6.72 14.64 29.23
C VAL A 104 -7.63 15.66 28.54
N PRO A 105 -8.02 15.43 27.26
CA PRO A 105 -8.89 16.36 26.54
C PRO A 105 -10.26 16.53 27.20
N ARG A 106 -10.88 17.70 27.01
CA ARG A 106 -12.27 17.94 27.39
C ARG A 106 -13.20 17.28 26.37
N PHE A 107 -13.39 15.97 26.49
CA PHE A 107 -14.20 15.17 25.56
C PHE A 107 -15.57 15.76 25.17
N PRO A 108 -16.34 16.44 26.05
CA PRO A 108 -17.59 17.09 25.65
C PRO A 108 -17.42 18.12 24.51
N ASP A 109 -16.33 18.89 24.50
CA ASP A 109 -16.02 19.90 23.47
C ASP A 109 -15.82 19.23 22.10
N TRP A 110 -15.21 18.04 22.07
CA TRP A 110 -14.94 17.28 20.85
C TRP A 110 -16.17 16.50 20.37
N ARG A 111 -17.00 15.99 21.29
CA ARG A 111 -18.30 15.38 20.93
C ARG A 111 -19.25 16.39 20.31
N ALA A 112 -19.22 17.64 20.77
CA ALA A 112 -20.08 18.71 20.24
C ALA A 112 -19.83 18.99 18.74
N ILE A 113 -18.62 18.69 18.24
CA ILE A 113 -18.26 18.80 16.82
C ILE A 113 -18.22 17.45 16.10
N ASN A 114 -18.82 16.43 16.71
CA ASN A 114 -18.92 15.07 16.18
C ASN A 114 -17.55 14.40 15.88
N ALA A 115 -16.49 14.76 16.62
CA ALA A 115 -15.22 14.05 16.55
C ALA A 115 -15.38 12.65 17.16
N GLN A 116 -14.97 11.62 16.42
CA GLN A 116 -14.90 10.25 16.93
C GLN A 116 -13.50 9.92 17.43
N GLY A 117 -12.48 10.29 16.64
CA GLY A 117 -11.08 10.24 17.02
C GLY A 117 -10.51 11.64 17.29
N LEU A 118 -9.58 11.75 18.23
CA LEU A 118 -8.79 12.97 18.47
C LEU A 118 -7.31 12.61 18.55
N VAL A 119 -6.47 13.35 17.82
CA VAL A 119 -5.01 13.20 17.83
C VAL A 119 -4.39 14.43 18.48
N THR A 120 -3.77 14.25 19.65
CA THR A 120 -2.97 15.31 20.29
C THR A 120 -1.50 14.94 20.23
N GLY A 121 -0.62 15.93 20.30
CA GLY A 121 0.81 15.64 20.27
C GLY A 121 1.68 16.87 20.51
N ARG A 122 2.98 16.63 20.55
CA ARG A 122 4.00 17.63 20.80
C ARG A 122 5.25 17.32 20.00
N VAL A 123 5.94 18.37 19.57
CA VAL A 123 7.28 18.29 18.96
C VAL A 123 8.24 19.15 19.76
N THR A 124 9.39 18.59 20.14
CA THR A 124 10.43 19.29 20.91
C THR A 124 11.83 18.90 20.50
N ARG A 125 12.76 19.84 20.51
CA ARG A 125 14.19 19.54 20.42
C ARG A 125 14.74 19.05 21.75
N GLN A 126 15.55 18.00 21.68
CA GLN A 126 16.27 17.43 22.81
C GLN A 126 17.63 18.12 22.97
N GLN A 127 18.25 17.96 24.14
CA GLN A 127 19.57 18.55 24.44
C GLN A 127 20.67 18.04 23.50
N ASP A 128 20.52 16.83 22.96
CA ASP A 128 21.44 16.22 21.99
C ASP A 128 21.22 16.70 20.54
N GLY A 129 20.33 17.68 20.32
CA GLY A 129 20.02 18.25 19.01
C GLY A 129 18.99 17.47 18.20
N ARG A 130 18.55 16.29 18.65
CA ARG A 130 17.49 15.52 17.97
C ARG A 130 16.12 16.16 18.16
N LEU A 131 15.24 15.93 17.21
CA LEU A 131 13.83 16.26 17.30
C LEU A 131 13.08 15.06 17.90
N LYS A 132 12.25 15.31 18.91
CA LYS A 132 11.33 14.33 19.49
C LYS A 132 9.90 14.74 19.11
N ALA A 133 9.16 13.83 18.49
CA ALA A 133 7.72 13.97 18.32
C ALA A 133 7.00 12.90 19.13
N GLU A 134 5.94 13.29 19.83
CA GLU A 134 5.10 12.39 20.61
C GLU A 134 3.63 12.67 20.28
N PHE A 135 2.82 11.63 20.25
CA PHE A 135 1.40 11.76 19.97
C PHE A 135 0.57 10.83 20.85
N ARG A 136 -0.71 11.16 20.99
CA ARG A 136 -1.75 10.36 21.60
C ARG A 136 -2.97 10.35 20.69
N LEU A 137 -3.55 9.18 20.52
CA LEU A 137 -4.84 9.00 19.85
C LEU A 137 -5.88 8.66 20.90
N TRP A 138 -7.00 9.38 20.87
CA TRP A 138 -8.09 9.27 21.83
C TRP A 138 -9.37 8.81 21.14
N ASP A 139 -10.13 7.98 21.84
CA ASP A 139 -11.54 7.71 21.55
C ASP A 139 -12.38 8.76 22.28
N VAL A 140 -13.04 9.63 21.51
CA VAL A 140 -13.77 10.78 22.06
C VAL A 140 -15.06 10.36 22.77
N PHE A 141 -15.71 9.29 22.30
CA PHE A 141 -16.95 8.80 22.90
C PHE A 141 -16.67 8.01 24.16
N ALA A 142 -15.73 7.06 24.10
CA ALA A 142 -15.32 6.28 25.26
C ALA A 142 -14.50 7.09 26.28
N GLY A 143 -13.93 8.24 25.87
CA GLY A 143 -13.17 9.12 26.75
C GLY A 143 -11.85 8.50 27.22
N GLN A 144 -11.20 7.70 26.38
CA GLN A 144 -9.99 6.96 26.73
C GLN A 144 -8.91 7.06 25.65
N GLN A 145 -7.65 6.89 26.07
CA GLN A 145 -6.53 6.82 25.15
C GLN A 145 -6.50 5.46 24.44
N LEU A 146 -6.42 5.45 23.11
CA LEU A 146 -6.31 4.24 22.30
C LEU A 146 -4.86 3.80 22.08
N THR A 147 -3.96 4.77 21.88
CA THR A 147 -2.52 4.56 21.73
C THR A 147 -1.76 5.87 21.94
N GLY A 148 -0.46 5.78 22.21
CA GLY A 148 0.45 6.92 22.21
C GLY A 148 1.89 6.45 22.06
N GLN A 149 2.68 7.16 21.27
CA GLN A 149 4.06 6.79 20.95
C GLN A 149 4.94 8.04 20.87
N GLN A 150 6.25 7.82 20.91
CA GLN A 150 7.27 8.85 20.73
C GLN A 150 8.31 8.38 19.73
N TYR A 151 8.79 9.32 18.91
CA TYR A 151 9.81 9.09 17.90
C TYR A 151 10.90 10.15 18.01
N PHE A 152 12.12 9.74 17.65
CA PHE A 152 13.29 10.61 17.65
C PHE A 152 13.89 10.64 16.24
N THR A 153 14.31 11.81 15.79
CA THR A 153 14.90 11.99 14.46
C THR A 153 15.85 13.18 14.44
N THR A 154 16.56 13.38 13.32
CA THR A 154 17.23 14.65 13.06
C THR A 154 16.21 15.72 12.66
N PRO A 155 16.45 17.01 12.94
CA PRO A 155 15.51 18.08 12.58
C PRO A 155 15.08 18.10 11.10
N ASP A 156 15.95 17.69 10.18
CA ASP A 156 15.67 17.67 8.74
C ASP A 156 14.64 16.59 8.33
N ASN A 157 14.50 15.54 9.14
CA ASN A 157 13.65 14.39 8.86
C ASN A 157 12.27 14.47 9.55
N TRP A 158 11.83 15.67 9.93
CA TRP A 158 10.55 15.88 10.64
C TRP A 158 9.34 15.41 9.82
N ARG A 159 9.38 15.53 8.49
CA ARG A 159 8.29 15.09 7.58
C ARG A 159 8.04 13.59 7.69
N ARG A 160 9.13 12.80 7.68
CA ARG A 160 9.08 11.34 7.81
C ARG A 160 8.35 10.93 9.09
N ILE A 161 8.63 11.62 10.20
CA ILE A 161 7.95 11.35 11.48
C ILE A 161 6.44 11.59 11.39
N ALA A 162 5.99 12.62 10.66
CA ALA A 162 4.56 12.84 10.46
C ALA A 162 3.91 11.68 9.68
N HIS A 163 4.60 11.11 8.69
CA HIS A 163 4.14 9.92 7.97
C HIS A 163 4.08 8.68 8.89
N ILE A 164 5.12 8.44 9.70
CA ILE A 164 5.14 7.33 10.67
C ILE A 164 4.00 7.45 11.70
N ILE A 165 3.75 8.65 12.22
CA ILE A 165 2.61 8.90 13.13
C ILE A 165 1.29 8.62 12.41
N SER A 166 1.16 9.04 11.15
CA SER A 166 -0.03 8.77 10.34
C SER A 166 -0.25 7.26 10.17
N ASP A 167 0.82 6.50 9.92
CA ASP A 167 0.76 5.03 9.79
C ASP A 167 0.33 4.37 11.09
N ALA A 168 0.84 4.83 12.24
CA ALA A 168 0.44 4.32 13.54
C ALA A 168 -1.03 4.60 13.87
N ILE A 169 -1.54 5.80 13.54
CA ILE A 169 -2.96 6.17 13.70
C ILE A 169 -3.83 5.32 12.77
N TYR A 170 -3.44 5.22 11.50
CA TYR A 170 -4.13 4.43 10.48
C TYR A 170 -4.25 2.98 10.93
N GLU A 171 -3.13 2.34 11.29
CA GLU A 171 -3.11 0.95 11.73
C GLU A 171 -3.97 0.73 12.97
N ARG A 172 -3.91 1.65 13.93
CA ARG A 172 -4.71 1.52 15.15
C ARG A 172 -6.21 1.58 14.89
N LEU A 173 -6.65 2.37 13.91
CA LEU A 173 -8.06 2.61 13.61
C LEU A 173 -8.61 1.65 12.56
N THR A 174 -7.82 1.18 11.60
CA THR A 174 -8.29 0.28 10.53
C THR A 174 -7.92 -1.18 10.77
N GLY A 175 -6.83 -1.43 11.51
CA GLY A 175 -6.21 -2.75 11.63
C GLY A 175 -5.37 -3.17 10.41
N GLU A 176 -5.24 -2.32 9.39
CA GLU A 176 -4.34 -2.53 8.26
C GLU A 176 -3.06 -1.71 8.45
N LYS A 177 -1.91 -2.23 8.03
CA LYS A 177 -0.65 -1.48 8.06
C LYS A 177 -0.77 -0.18 7.25
N GLY A 178 -0.13 0.88 7.74
CA GLY A 178 -0.02 2.14 7.02
C GLY A 178 0.84 2.04 5.74
N TYR A 179 0.84 3.10 4.96
CA TYR A 179 1.60 3.24 3.70
C TYR A 179 2.13 4.65 3.47
N PHE A 180 2.01 5.55 4.45
CA PHE A 180 2.36 6.95 4.30
C PHE A 180 3.87 7.18 4.34
N ASP A 181 4.64 6.40 5.13
CA ASP A 181 6.11 6.44 5.12
C ASP A 181 6.68 5.61 3.96
N SER A 182 6.33 6.02 2.75
CA SER A 182 6.76 5.39 1.49
C SER A 182 7.04 6.43 0.41
N ARG A 183 7.71 5.98 -0.65
CA ARG A 183 8.16 6.80 -1.77
C ARG A 183 7.67 6.22 -3.09
N ILE A 184 7.66 7.09 -4.10
CA ILE A 184 7.34 6.75 -5.48
C ILE A 184 8.56 7.07 -6.31
N VAL A 185 9.02 6.10 -7.08
CA VAL A 185 9.90 6.35 -8.21
C VAL A 185 9.03 6.41 -9.46
N PHE A 186 9.30 7.36 -10.34
CA PHE A 186 8.52 7.57 -11.54
C PHE A 186 9.40 8.17 -12.63
N ILE A 187 8.85 8.21 -13.84
CA ILE A 187 9.46 8.90 -14.97
C ILE A 187 8.82 10.29 -15.08
N ASP A 188 9.59 11.32 -14.74
CA ASP A 188 9.24 12.71 -15.01
C ASP A 188 9.45 13.00 -16.49
N GLU A 189 8.47 13.65 -17.12
CA GLU A 189 8.53 14.02 -18.52
C GLU A 189 8.30 15.50 -18.78
N SER A 190 9.08 16.07 -19.71
CA SER A 190 8.99 17.49 -20.09
C SER A 190 9.30 17.71 -21.57
N GLY A 191 8.96 18.90 -22.09
CA GLY A 191 9.14 19.27 -23.51
C GLY A 191 7.92 18.99 -24.39
N PRO A 192 8.04 19.05 -25.72
CA PRO A 192 6.98 18.65 -26.66
C PRO A 192 6.97 17.12 -26.87
N LYS A 193 5.86 16.58 -27.40
CA LYS A 193 5.70 15.12 -27.61
C LYS A 193 6.79 14.48 -28.44
N GLU A 194 7.22 15.14 -29.51
CA GLU A 194 8.25 14.63 -30.43
C GLU A 194 9.67 14.71 -29.87
N ARG A 195 9.87 15.44 -28.77
CA ARG A 195 11.18 15.69 -28.17
C ARG A 195 11.13 15.60 -26.64
N ARG A 196 10.39 14.60 -26.16
CA ARG A 196 10.12 14.36 -24.75
C ARG A 196 11.41 14.04 -24.01
N ILE A 197 11.75 14.85 -23.01
CA ILE A 197 12.85 14.56 -22.07
C ILE A 197 12.26 13.73 -20.94
N LYS A 198 12.84 12.54 -20.70
CA LYS A 198 12.41 11.63 -19.63
C LYS A 198 13.50 11.51 -18.58
N ARG A 199 13.13 11.68 -17.30
CA ARG A 199 14.04 11.63 -16.15
C ARG A 199 13.51 10.68 -15.10
N LEU A 200 14.40 9.91 -14.51
CA LEU A 200 14.07 9.11 -13.34
C LEU A 200 14.01 10.07 -12.14
N ALA A 201 12.88 10.07 -11.44
CA ALA A 201 12.65 10.91 -10.27
C ALA A 201 12.08 10.08 -9.11
N ILE A 202 12.30 10.55 -7.89
CA ILE A 202 11.75 9.96 -6.65
C ILE A 202 11.10 11.06 -5.82
N MET A 203 9.98 10.73 -5.16
CA MET A 203 9.24 11.63 -4.27
C MET A 203 8.60 10.84 -3.12
N ASP A 204 8.15 11.52 -2.08
CA ASP A 204 7.26 10.94 -1.07
C ASP A 204 5.91 10.58 -1.73
N GLN A 205 5.17 9.61 -1.18
CA GLN A 205 3.88 9.20 -1.77
C GLN A 205 2.85 10.33 -1.93
N ASP A 206 3.02 11.42 -1.18
CA ASP A 206 2.15 12.58 -1.21
C ASP A 206 2.50 13.61 -2.31
N GLY A 207 3.61 13.42 -3.03
CA GLY A 207 4.13 14.31 -4.07
C GLY A 207 5.24 15.26 -3.61
N ALA A 208 5.59 15.28 -2.33
CA ALA A 208 6.63 16.14 -1.79
C ALA A 208 8.05 15.59 -2.01
N GLY A 209 9.06 16.44 -1.85
CA GLY A 209 10.45 16.00 -1.81
C GLY A 209 11.01 15.46 -3.13
N VAL A 210 10.49 15.92 -4.27
CA VAL A 210 10.93 15.44 -5.59
C VAL A 210 12.43 15.63 -5.78
N ARG A 211 13.12 14.53 -6.10
CA ARG A 211 14.54 14.50 -6.43
C ARG A 211 14.77 13.74 -7.72
N TYR A 212 15.58 14.30 -8.61
CA TYR A 212 15.95 13.66 -9.87
C TYR A 212 17.15 12.73 -9.67
N LEU A 213 17.02 11.50 -10.16
CA LEU A 213 18.04 10.45 -10.11
C LEU A 213 18.82 10.35 -11.43
N THR A 214 18.27 10.88 -12.53
CA THR A 214 18.94 11.03 -13.83
C THR A 214 18.80 12.45 -14.38
N ARG A 215 19.68 12.83 -15.32
CA ARG A 215 19.73 14.18 -15.89
C ARG A 215 18.78 14.39 -17.06
N GLY A 216 18.37 13.31 -17.73
CA GLY A 216 17.54 13.36 -18.95
C GLY A 216 18.35 13.44 -20.24
N ASP A 217 19.63 13.10 -20.17
CA ASP A 217 20.56 12.90 -21.30
C ASP A 217 20.32 11.58 -22.04
N GLU A 218 19.66 10.63 -21.38
CA GLU A 218 19.26 9.33 -21.93
C GLU A 218 17.76 9.11 -21.70
N LEU A 219 17.12 8.38 -22.61
CA LEU A 219 15.73 7.98 -22.44
C LEU A 219 15.66 6.88 -21.37
N VAL A 220 14.99 7.16 -20.26
CA VAL A 220 14.81 6.20 -19.16
C VAL A 220 13.35 5.80 -19.00
N LEU A 221 13.10 4.52 -18.71
CA LEU A 221 11.75 3.94 -18.70
C LEU A 221 11.57 2.87 -17.60
N THR A 222 10.33 2.70 -17.15
CA THR A 222 9.84 1.56 -16.35
C THR A 222 10.60 1.21 -15.05
N PRO A 223 10.88 2.17 -14.14
CA PRO A 223 11.62 1.86 -12.93
C PRO A 223 10.89 0.85 -12.02
N ARG A 224 11.64 0.05 -11.25
CA ARG A 224 11.12 -0.90 -10.26
C ARG A 224 11.94 -0.86 -8.98
N PHE A 225 11.27 -0.75 -7.83
CA PHE A 225 11.93 -0.84 -6.53
C PHE A 225 12.35 -2.27 -6.19
N SER A 226 13.49 -2.39 -5.54
CA SER A 226 13.82 -3.56 -4.73
C SER A 226 12.91 -3.60 -3.48
N PRO A 227 12.35 -4.77 -3.14
CA PRO A 227 11.53 -4.93 -1.94
C PRO A 227 12.35 -4.96 -0.64
N SER A 228 13.66 -5.21 -0.72
CA SER A 228 14.53 -5.43 0.45
C SER A 228 15.66 -4.41 0.59
N THR A 229 16.00 -3.68 -0.48
CA THR A 229 17.11 -2.71 -0.50
C THR A 229 16.64 -1.36 -1.06
N GLN A 230 17.39 -0.29 -0.77
CA GLN A 230 17.14 1.04 -1.34
C GLN A 230 17.71 1.15 -2.76
N GLU A 231 17.27 0.25 -3.64
CA GLU A 231 17.73 0.10 -5.00
C GLU A 231 16.58 0.10 -6.00
N ILE A 232 16.87 0.52 -7.23
CA ILE A 232 15.92 0.57 -8.34
C ILE A 232 16.55 -0.10 -9.56
N THR A 233 15.79 -0.97 -10.24
CA THR A 233 16.09 -1.31 -11.63
C THR A 233 15.39 -0.35 -12.58
N TYR A 234 16.05 0.05 -13.66
CA TYR A 234 15.43 0.82 -14.73
C TYR A 234 16.10 0.54 -16.08
N MET A 235 15.37 0.76 -17.17
CA MET A 235 15.91 0.69 -18.52
C MET A 235 16.42 2.07 -18.97
N SER A 236 17.57 2.11 -19.62
CA SER A 236 18.08 3.30 -20.32
C SER A 236 18.37 2.99 -21.79
N TYR A 237 17.90 3.88 -22.67
CA TYR A 237 18.20 3.89 -24.10
C TYR A 237 19.17 5.05 -24.36
N GLY A 238 20.46 4.71 -24.43
CA GLY A 238 21.52 5.62 -24.88
C GLY A 238 21.68 5.59 -26.40
N ARG A 239 22.87 5.92 -26.90
CA ARG A 239 23.22 5.82 -28.34
C ARG A 239 23.41 4.38 -28.86
N GLY A 240 23.01 3.37 -28.10
CA GLY A 240 23.21 1.95 -28.41
C GLY A 240 22.10 1.08 -27.85
N ASP A 241 22.35 -0.22 -27.66
CA ASP A 241 21.36 -1.17 -27.15
C ASP A 241 20.79 -0.76 -25.79
N PRO A 242 19.50 -1.03 -25.52
CA PRO A 242 18.90 -0.81 -24.22
C PRO A 242 19.64 -1.60 -23.14
N ARG A 243 19.90 -0.94 -22.02
CA ARG A 243 20.55 -1.56 -20.86
C ARG A 243 19.68 -1.46 -19.62
N VAL A 244 19.75 -2.49 -18.79
CA VAL A 244 19.16 -2.47 -17.46
C VAL A 244 20.23 -2.05 -16.47
N TYR A 245 19.92 -1.02 -15.69
CA TYR A 245 20.76 -0.53 -14.61
C TYR A 245 20.14 -0.86 -13.27
N LEU A 246 21.01 -1.14 -12.30
CA LEU A 246 20.71 -1.14 -10.88
C LEU A 246 21.25 0.16 -10.28
N LEU A 247 20.39 0.96 -9.67
CA LEU A 247 20.74 2.22 -9.03
C LEU A 247 20.52 2.13 -7.53
N ASN A 248 21.56 2.41 -6.76
CA ASN A 248 21.44 2.65 -5.33
C ASN A 248 20.98 4.09 -5.07
N ILE A 249 19.86 4.26 -4.37
CA ILE A 249 19.18 5.56 -4.19
C ILE A 249 19.97 6.51 -3.29
N GLU A 250 20.68 5.95 -2.32
CA GLU A 250 21.40 6.69 -1.28
C GLU A 250 22.72 7.23 -1.80
N THR A 251 23.49 6.38 -2.46
CA THR A 251 24.83 6.71 -2.98
C THR A 251 24.79 7.28 -4.40
N GLY A 252 23.72 7.02 -5.15
CA GLY A 252 23.63 7.34 -6.58
C GLY A 252 24.48 6.44 -7.48
N GLN A 253 25.11 5.39 -6.93
CA GLN A 253 25.91 4.45 -7.71
C GLN A 253 25.03 3.63 -8.66
N ARG A 254 25.53 3.45 -9.89
CA ARG A 254 24.87 2.72 -10.96
C ARG A 254 25.72 1.53 -11.39
N GLU A 255 25.13 0.35 -11.39
CA GLU A 255 25.71 -0.86 -11.96
C GLU A 255 24.91 -1.31 -13.18
N THR A 256 25.60 -1.81 -14.21
CA THR A 256 24.91 -2.47 -15.34
C THR A 256 24.56 -3.91 -14.94
N VAL A 257 23.28 -4.25 -14.94
CA VAL A 257 22.83 -5.63 -14.66
C VAL A 257 23.19 -6.55 -15.84
N GLY A 258 23.01 -6.05 -17.06
CA GLY A 258 23.34 -6.75 -18.30
C GLY A 258 22.86 -5.99 -19.55
N ASN A 259 23.26 -6.48 -20.72
CA ASN A 259 22.65 -6.09 -22.00
C ASN A 259 21.57 -7.10 -22.35
N PHE A 260 20.36 -6.63 -22.64
CA PHE A 260 19.21 -7.47 -22.94
C PHE A 260 18.48 -6.98 -24.19
N PRO A 261 18.98 -7.35 -25.40
CA PRO A 261 18.36 -6.95 -26.66
C PRO A 261 16.89 -7.38 -26.73
N GLY A 262 16.02 -6.51 -27.26
CA GLY A 262 14.60 -6.79 -27.44
C GLY A 262 13.76 -6.81 -26.15
N MET A 263 14.30 -6.31 -25.04
CA MET A 263 13.53 -6.14 -23.80
C MET A 263 12.53 -4.98 -23.91
N THR A 264 11.31 -5.20 -23.43
CA THR A 264 10.21 -4.22 -23.46
C THR A 264 9.87 -3.64 -22.08
N PHE A 265 10.28 -4.29 -20.99
CA PHE A 265 10.04 -3.86 -19.61
C PHE A 265 11.26 -4.06 -18.72
N SER A 266 11.51 -3.16 -17.77
CA SER A 266 12.55 -3.38 -16.75
C SER A 266 12.27 -4.64 -15.91
N PRO A 267 13.31 -5.40 -15.53
CA PRO A 267 13.18 -6.55 -14.66
C PRO A 267 12.61 -6.20 -13.29
N ARG A 268 11.80 -7.10 -12.72
CA ARG A 268 11.30 -6.97 -11.34
C ARG A 268 12.11 -7.83 -10.39
N PHE A 269 12.34 -7.36 -9.17
CA PHE A 269 13.03 -8.13 -8.14
C PHE A 269 12.15 -9.27 -7.62
N SER A 270 12.79 -10.36 -7.20
CA SER A 270 12.21 -11.31 -6.26
C SER A 270 11.95 -10.67 -4.90
N PRO A 271 11.03 -11.18 -4.07
CA PRO A 271 10.72 -10.58 -2.76
C PRO A 271 11.91 -10.47 -1.80
N ASP A 272 12.90 -11.35 -1.93
CA ASP A 272 14.16 -11.30 -1.17
C ASP A 272 15.20 -10.32 -1.74
N GLY A 273 14.97 -9.79 -2.95
CA GLY A 273 15.87 -8.91 -3.68
C GLY A 273 17.11 -9.59 -4.28
N GLN A 274 17.22 -10.92 -4.23
CA GLN A 274 18.42 -11.63 -4.71
C GLN A 274 18.40 -11.92 -6.21
N ARG A 275 17.21 -11.96 -6.82
CA ARG A 275 17.00 -12.25 -8.23
C ARG A 275 16.19 -11.16 -8.90
N VAL A 276 16.29 -11.09 -10.21
CA VAL A 276 15.37 -10.34 -11.05
C VAL A 276 14.72 -11.26 -12.08
N ILE A 277 13.43 -11.05 -12.33
CA ILE A 277 12.68 -11.71 -13.40
C ILE A 277 12.46 -10.75 -14.55
N MET A 278 12.62 -11.26 -15.77
CA MET A 278 12.64 -10.46 -16.99
C MET A 278 12.07 -11.23 -18.18
N SER A 279 11.67 -10.49 -19.21
CA SER A 279 11.27 -11.05 -20.50
C SER A 279 12.34 -10.72 -21.56
N LEU A 280 12.78 -11.72 -22.30
CA LEU A 280 13.77 -11.57 -23.37
C LEU A 280 13.16 -12.02 -24.70
N GLN A 281 13.24 -11.15 -25.71
CA GLN A 281 12.80 -11.45 -27.06
C GLN A 281 13.86 -12.29 -27.79
N GLN A 282 13.42 -13.33 -28.51
CA GLN A 282 14.30 -14.24 -29.25
C GLN A 282 13.74 -14.52 -30.65
N GLY A 283 13.90 -13.57 -31.57
CA GLY A 283 13.22 -13.62 -32.86
C GLY A 283 11.77 -13.17 -32.74
N GLY A 284 10.82 -14.05 -33.09
CA GLY A 284 9.39 -13.73 -33.11
C GLY A 284 8.64 -13.92 -31.77
N ASN A 285 9.28 -14.49 -30.76
CA ASN A 285 8.69 -14.79 -29.46
C ASN A 285 9.43 -14.09 -28.31
N ALA A 286 8.83 -14.07 -27.12
CA ALA A 286 9.45 -13.58 -25.89
C ALA A 286 9.26 -14.59 -24.77
N ASN A 287 10.31 -14.85 -24.00
CA ASN A 287 10.27 -15.83 -22.91
C ASN A 287 10.75 -15.22 -21.60
N LEU A 288 10.33 -15.83 -20.49
CA LEU A 288 10.66 -15.37 -19.15
C LEU A 288 11.95 -16.01 -18.64
N PHE A 289 12.76 -15.20 -17.97
CA PHE A 289 14.03 -15.60 -17.37
C PHE A 289 14.13 -15.04 -15.96
N ALA A 290 14.70 -15.82 -15.04
CA ALA A 290 15.19 -15.33 -13.75
C ALA A 290 16.71 -15.21 -13.78
N MET A 291 17.27 -14.13 -13.25
CA MET A 291 18.70 -13.91 -13.09
C MET A 291 19.04 -13.72 -11.61
N ASP A 292 20.03 -14.44 -11.12
CA ASP A 292 20.65 -14.18 -9.81
C ASP A 292 21.57 -12.96 -9.91
N LEU A 293 21.35 -11.95 -9.06
CA LEU A 293 22.06 -10.67 -9.18
C LEU A 293 23.54 -10.74 -8.80
N ARG A 294 23.93 -11.71 -7.97
CA ARG A 294 25.30 -11.90 -7.49
C ARG A 294 26.15 -12.68 -8.48
N SER A 295 25.66 -13.85 -8.91
CA SER A 295 26.38 -14.74 -9.83
C SER A 295 26.15 -14.40 -11.30
N LYS A 296 25.12 -13.59 -11.60
CA LYS A 296 24.61 -13.31 -12.95
C LYS A 296 24.11 -14.57 -13.69
N ALA A 297 23.93 -15.69 -12.98
CA ALA A 297 23.39 -16.91 -13.56
C ALA A 297 21.93 -16.71 -13.97
N THR A 298 21.58 -17.13 -15.18
CA THR A 298 20.22 -17.02 -15.74
C THR A 298 19.56 -18.38 -15.85
N THR A 299 18.27 -18.44 -15.54
CA THR A 299 17.41 -19.62 -15.66
C THR A 299 16.21 -19.26 -16.51
N ARG A 300 15.97 -20.04 -17.57
CA ARG A 300 14.79 -19.90 -18.43
C ARG A 300 13.57 -20.49 -17.72
N LEU A 301 12.48 -19.74 -17.65
CA LEU A 301 11.24 -20.14 -16.98
C LEU A 301 10.12 -20.53 -17.96
N THR A 302 10.11 -19.93 -19.16
CA THR A 302 9.21 -20.33 -20.24
C THR A 302 9.97 -20.63 -21.52
N ASP A 303 9.46 -21.59 -22.29
CA ASP A 303 9.98 -21.98 -23.59
C ASP A 303 8.82 -22.28 -24.54
N THR A 304 8.19 -21.22 -25.04
CA THR A 304 7.03 -21.33 -25.92
C THR A 304 7.17 -20.43 -27.15
N ALA A 305 6.32 -20.64 -28.15
CA ALA A 305 6.22 -19.77 -29.31
C ALA A 305 5.47 -18.45 -29.04
N ALA A 306 4.92 -18.30 -27.83
CA ALA A 306 4.16 -17.13 -27.41
C ALA A 306 5.06 -15.95 -27.01
N ILE A 307 4.46 -14.79 -26.83
CA ILE A 307 5.07 -13.61 -26.22
C ILE A 307 4.71 -13.61 -24.74
N ASP A 308 5.64 -14.06 -23.90
CA ASP A 308 5.52 -14.02 -22.44
C ASP A 308 6.27 -12.79 -21.88
N THR A 309 5.55 -11.86 -21.23
CA THR A 309 6.09 -10.57 -20.78
C THR A 309 5.55 -10.11 -19.42
N ALA A 310 6.08 -8.97 -18.93
CA ALA A 310 5.68 -8.28 -17.71
C ALA A 310 5.48 -9.19 -16.47
N PRO A 311 6.45 -10.06 -16.13
CA PRO A 311 6.33 -10.94 -14.98
C PRO A 311 6.36 -10.17 -13.65
N SER A 312 5.62 -10.65 -12.66
CA SER A 312 5.63 -10.19 -11.27
C SER A 312 5.58 -11.37 -10.31
N TYR A 313 6.43 -11.37 -9.29
CA TYR A 313 6.41 -12.37 -8.22
C TYR A 313 5.22 -12.18 -7.29
N SER A 314 4.72 -13.30 -6.74
CA SER A 314 3.93 -13.30 -5.52
C SER A 314 4.79 -12.86 -4.32
N PRO A 315 4.19 -12.28 -3.26
CA PRO A 315 4.97 -11.76 -2.12
C PRO A 315 5.73 -12.85 -1.35
N ASP A 316 5.28 -14.11 -1.41
CA ASP A 316 5.98 -15.27 -0.85
C ASP A 316 7.08 -15.84 -1.77
N GLY A 317 7.20 -15.32 -3.00
CA GLY A 317 8.17 -15.76 -3.99
C GLY A 317 7.89 -17.14 -4.62
N ALA A 318 6.76 -17.77 -4.29
CA ALA A 318 6.45 -19.13 -4.76
C ALA A 318 5.89 -19.17 -6.18
N ARG A 319 5.24 -18.08 -6.62
CA ARG A 319 4.56 -17.98 -7.91
C ARG A 319 4.93 -16.70 -8.64
N ILE A 320 4.61 -16.67 -9.92
CA ILE A 320 4.64 -15.46 -10.73
C ILE A 320 3.32 -15.31 -11.49
N CYS A 321 2.89 -14.07 -11.70
CA CYS A 321 1.88 -13.72 -12.71
C CYS A 321 2.57 -13.02 -13.87
N PHE A 322 2.07 -13.21 -15.08
CA PHE A 322 2.67 -12.65 -16.29
C PHE A 322 1.65 -12.58 -17.44
N GLU A 323 1.97 -11.77 -18.44
CA GLU A 323 1.20 -11.62 -19.66
C GLU A 323 1.64 -12.67 -20.70
N SER A 324 0.70 -13.29 -21.41
CA SER A 324 0.99 -14.19 -22.52
C SER A 324 -0.10 -14.17 -23.58
N ASP A 325 0.30 -14.24 -24.85
CA ASP A 325 -0.60 -14.33 -26.01
C ASP A 325 -0.83 -15.78 -26.50
N ARG A 326 -0.37 -16.79 -25.75
CA ARG A 326 -0.46 -18.22 -26.14
C ARG A 326 -1.87 -18.73 -26.44
N GLY A 327 -2.90 -18.01 -26.01
CA GLY A 327 -4.31 -18.31 -26.27
C GLY A 327 -4.91 -17.51 -27.44
N GLY A 328 -4.09 -16.80 -28.23
CA GLY A 328 -4.48 -15.97 -29.37
C GLY A 328 -4.52 -14.47 -29.07
N SER A 329 -4.88 -14.07 -27.86
CA SER A 329 -4.80 -12.67 -27.38
C SER A 329 -4.05 -12.57 -26.06
N GLN A 330 -3.58 -11.37 -25.71
CA GLN A 330 -2.87 -11.09 -24.45
C GLN A 330 -3.78 -11.36 -23.25
N GLN A 331 -3.37 -12.29 -22.41
CA GLN A 331 -4.09 -12.71 -21.21
C GLN A 331 -3.11 -12.87 -20.05
N ILE A 332 -3.62 -12.90 -18.83
CA ILE A 332 -2.82 -13.09 -17.63
C ILE A 332 -2.77 -14.56 -17.26
N TYR A 333 -1.57 -15.03 -16.97
CA TYR A 333 -1.27 -16.37 -16.54
C TYR A 333 -0.54 -16.36 -15.20
N VAL A 334 -0.68 -17.45 -14.45
CA VAL A 334 0.04 -17.72 -13.20
C VAL A 334 0.78 -19.05 -13.33
N MET A 335 2.01 -19.11 -12.83
CA MET A 335 2.78 -20.35 -12.72
C MET A 335 3.72 -20.34 -11.50
N GLY A 336 4.40 -21.45 -11.26
CA GLY A 336 5.45 -21.51 -10.23
C GLY A 336 6.62 -20.58 -10.56
N ALA A 337 7.25 -20.01 -9.53
CA ALA A 337 8.39 -19.10 -9.70
C ALA A 337 9.64 -19.76 -10.31
N GLN A 338 9.71 -21.09 -10.27
CA GLN A 338 10.75 -21.90 -10.92
C GLN A 338 10.33 -22.41 -12.32
N GLY A 339 9.23 -21.88 -12.87
CA GLY A 339 8.64 -22.33 -14.12
C GLY A 339 7.60 -23.44 -13.94
N GLY A 340 7.35 -24.18 -15.02
CA GLY A 340 6.35 -25.26 -15.07
C GLY A 340 5.05 -24.86 -15.78
N PRO A 341 3.99 -25.68 -15.66
CA PRO A 341 2.71 -25.41 -16.31
C PRO A 341 2.13 -24.06 -15.88
N ALA A 342 1.69 -23.28 -16.86
CA ALA A 342 1.07 -21.99 -16.63
C ALA A 342 -0.44 -22.06 -16.81
N GLN A 343 -1.18 -21.48 -15.87
CA GLN A 343 -2.63 -21.44 -15.86
C GLN A 343 -3.12 -20.05 -16.23
N ARG A 344 -4.02 -19.96 -17.21
CA ARG A 344 -4.74 -18.72 -17.54
C ARG A 344 -5.69 -18.34 -16.42
N ILE A 345 -5.74 -17.06 -16.04
CA ILE A 345 -6.65 -16.56 -15.01
C ILE A 345 -7.60 -15.45 -15.48
N SER A 346 -7.30 -14.75 -16.59
CA SER A 346 -8.21 -13.75 -17.16
C SER A 346 -9.09 -14.38 -18.25
N PHE A 347 -10.41 -14.22 -18.18
CA PHE A 347 -11.34 -14.85 -19.13
C PHE A 347 -12.37 -13.90 -19.76
N SER A 348 -12.55 -12.71 -19.20
CA SER A 348 -13.49 -11.72 -19.76
C SER A 348 -12.94 -11.11 -21.05
N GLU A 349 -13.80 -10.52 -21.87
CA GLU A 349 -13.40 -9.91 -23.14
C GLU A 349 -12.33 -8.82 -22.97
N GLY A 350 -11.45 -8.67 -23.97
CA GLY A 350 -10.36 -7.71 -23.99
C GLY A 350 -8.97 -8.35 -23.89
N SER A 351 -7.96 -7.50 -24.00
CA SER A 351 -6.55 -7.84 -23.82
C SER A 351 -6.09 -7.38 -22.45
N TYR A 352 -5.27 -8.19 -21.77
CA TYR A 352 -4.77 -7.92 -20.42
C TYR A 352 -3.25 -7.85 -20.43
N SER A 353 -2.70 -6.81 -19.79
CA SER A 353 -1.27 -6.55 -19.77
C SER A 353 -0.79 -6.03 -18.43
N THR A 354 0.54 -6.00 -18.25
CA THR A 354 1.22 -5.43 -17.07
C THR A 354 0.70 -5.93 -15.70
N PRO A 355 0.54 -7.25 -15.49
CA PRO A 355 0.04 -7.75 -14.22
C PRO A 355 1.02 -7.49 -13.07
N VAL A 356 0.49 -7.14 -11.90
CA VAL A 356 1.26 -6.91 -10.67
C VAL A 356 0.59 -7.62 -9.51
N TRP A 357 1.35 -8.45 -8.80
CA TRP A 357 0.84 -9.14 -7.62
C TRP A 357 0.77 -8.16 -6.43
N SER A 358 -0.34 -8.19 -5.70
CA SER A 358 -0.49 -7.42 -4.46
C SER A 358 0.51 -7.88 -3.39
N PRO A 359 1.10 -6.97 -2.61
CA PRO A 359 1.89 -7.33 -1.42
C PRO A 359 1.10 -8.16 -0.39
N ARG A 360 -0.24 -8.12 -0.42
CA ARG A 360 -1.12 -8.98 0.41
C ARG A 360 -1.20 -10.42 -0.08
N GLY A 361 -0.83 -10.67 -1.34
CA GLY A 361 -0.87 -11.99 -1.96
C GLY A 361 -2.25 -12.44 -2.44
N ASP A 362 -3.31 -11.68 -2.18
CA ASP A 362 -4.71 -12.05 -2.43
C ASP A 362 -5.24 -11.66 -3.82
N THR A 363 -4.61 -10.67 -4.45
CA THR A 363 -5.09 -10.03 -5.67
C THR A 363 -3.96 -9.69 -6.64
N ILE A 364 -4.31 -9.53 -7.91
CA ILE A 364 -3.44 -9.09 -9.01
C ILE A 364 -4.08 -7.86 -9.65
N ALA A 365 -3.34 -6.77 -9.77
CA ALA A 365 -3.71 -5.62 -10.58
C ALA A 365 -3.24 -5.80 -12.02
N PHE A 366 -3.96 -5.19 -12.96
CA PHE A 366 -3.66 -5.30 -14.38
C PHE A 366 -4.15 -4.09 -15.16
N THR A 367 -3.57 -3.92 -16.36
CA THR A 367 -4.11 -3.06 -17.40
C THR A 367 -4.99 -3.90 -18.32
N LYS A 368 -6.16 -3.39 -18.69
CA LYS A 368 -7.09 -4.03 -19.63
C LYS A 368 -7.38 -3.09 -20.78
N GLN A 369 -7.31 -3.60 -22.00
CA GLN A 369 -7.74 -2.90 -23.20
C GLN A 369 -9.00 -3.56 -23.77
N TYR A 370 -10.07 -2.79 -23.90
CA TYR A 370 -11.32 -3.26 -24.47
C TYR A 370 -12.06 -2.11 -25.16
N GLN A 371 -12.55 -2.33 -26.38
CA GLN A 371 -13.27 -1.33 -27.20
C GLN A 371 -12.56 0.04 -27.29
N GLY A 372 -11.23 0.03 -27.43
CA GLY A 372 -10.42 1.26 -27.58
C GLY A 372 -10.22 2.04 -26.27
N LYS A 373 -10.66 1.52 -25.13
CA LYS A 373 -10.40 2.10 -23.80
C LYS A 373 -9.36 1.28 -23.05
N PHE A 374 -8.61 1.97 -22.20
CA PHE A 374 -7.69 1.37 -21.25
C PHE A 374 -8.25 1.49 -19.84
N ALA A 375 -8.09 0.43 -19.05
CA ALA A 375 -8.60 0.34 -17.71
C ALA A 375 -7.56 -0.25 -16.76
N ILE A 376 -7.57 0.20 -15.51
CA ILE A 376 -6.89 -0.46 -14.40
C ILE A 376 -7.92 -1.33 -13.69
N GLY A 377 -7.64 -2.62 -13.62
CA GLY A 377 -8.48 -3.59 -12.93
C GLY A 377 -7.72 -4.39 -11.91
N ILE A 378 -8.47 -5.14 -11.08
CA ILE A 378 -7.93 -6.14 -10.17
C ILE A 378 -8.77 -7.40 -10.20
N MET A 379 -8.16 -8.54 -9.90
CA MET A 379 -8.82 -9.84 -9.73
C MET A 379 -8.11 -10.65 -8.64
N ARG A 380 -8.75 -11.70 -8.13
CA ARG A 380 -8.09 -12.67 -7.24
C ARG A 380 -7.03 -13.46 -8.01
N THR A 381 -6.13 -14.12 -7.27
CA THR A 381 -5.03 -14.89 -7.90
C THR A 381 -5.48 -16.11 -8.71
N ASP A 382 -6.74 -16.51 -8.58
CA ASP A 382 -7.39 -17.57 -9.37
C ASP A 382 -8.20 -17.02 -10.57
N GLY A 383 -8.24 -15.69 -10.75
CA GLY A 383 -9.01 -15.01 -11.79
C GLY A 383 -10.43 -14.57 -11.37
N SER A 384 -10.93 -15.02 -10.23
CA SER A 384 -12.27 -14.68 -9.78
C SER A 384 -12.37 -13.23 -9.27
N GLY A 385 -13.58 -12.67 -9.32
CA GLY A 385 -13.84 -11.32 -8.79
C GLY A 385 -13.13 -10.20 -9.55
N GLU A 386 -12.95 -10.37 -10.87
CA GLU A 386 -12.48 -9.29 -11.75
C GLU A 386 -13.33 -8.03 -11.56
N ARG A 387 -12.67 -6.89 -11.36
CA ARG A 387 -13.30 -5.58 -11.28
C ARG A 387 -12.42 -4.50 -11.86
N ILE A 388 -13.05 -3.50 -12.47
CA ILE A 388 -12.37 -2.30 -12.97
C ILE A 388 -12.39 -1.22 -11.88
N LEU A 389 -11.22 -0.65 -11.61
CA LEU A 389 -11.03 0.43 -10.64
C LEU A 389 -11.07 1.81 -11.30
N SER A 390 -10.54 1.92 -12.51
CA SER A 390 -10.48 3.18 -13.25
C SER A 390 -10.42 2.93 -14.75
N GLU A 391 -11.12 3.75 -15.54
CA GLU A 391 -11.10 3.71 -17.01
C GLU A 391 -10.67 5.06 -17.59
N GLY A 392 -10.09 5.04 -18.79
CA GLY A 392 -9.64 6.25 -19.46
C GLY A 392 -9.19 5.98 -20.90
N PHE A 393 -8.67 7.04 -21.54
CA PHE A 393 -8.11 6.92 -22.88
C PHE A 393 -6.88 6.01 -22.89
N HIS A 394 -5.93 6.22 -21.97
CA HIS A 394 -4.73 5.40 -21.81
C HIS A 394 -4.32 5.36 -20.33
N ASN A 395 -4.91 4.44 -19.56
CA ASN A 395 -4.47 4.13 -18.19
C ASN A 395 -3.56 2.91 -18.22
N GLU A 396 -2.37 2.97 -17.61
CA GLU A 396 -1.42 1.86 -17.63
C GLU A 396 -0.44 1.90 -16.45
N GLY A 397 0.33 0.81 -16.28
CA GLY A 397 1.45 0.72 -15.35
C GLY A 397 1.02 0.68 -13.88
N PRO A 398 0.11 -0.22 -13.47
CA PRO A 398 -0.32 -0.29 -12.08
C PRO A 398 0.83 -0.68 -11.14
N THR A 399 0.83 -0.12 -9.93
CA THR A 399 1.72 -0.49 -8.82
C THR A 399 0.96 -0.35 -7.50
N PHE A 400 1.18 -1.27 -6.55
CA PHE A 400 0.50 -1.27 -5.26
C PHE A 400 1.26 -0.46 -4.22
N SER A 401 0.53 0.22 -3.33
CA SER A 401 1.07 0.66 -2.05
C SER A 401 1.63 -0.53 -1.25
N PRO A 402 2.60 -0.34 -0.34
CA PRO A 402 3.26 -1.44 0.37
C PRO A 402 2.30 -2.29 1.22
N ASN A 403 1.19 -1.72 1.66
CA ASN A 403 0.14 -2.46 2.37
C ASN A 403 -0.91 -3.08 1.43
N GLY A 404 -0.81 -2.93 0.11
CA GLY A 404 -1.75 -3.44 -0.90
C GLY A 404 -3.12 -2.76 -0.96
N ARG A 405 -3.32 -1.63 -0.29
CA ARG A 405 -4.63 -0.93 -0.20
C ARG A 405 -4.92 -0.02 -1.39
N VAL A 406 -3.89 0.58 -1.98
CA VAL A 406 -4.00 1.60 -3.01
C VAL A 406 -3.23 1.16 -4.23
N VAL A 407 -3.79 1.40 -5.43
CA VAL A 407 -3.11 1.20 -6.70
C VAL A 407 -2.77 2.57 -7.28
N MET A 408 -1.50 2.80 -7.61
CA MET A 408 -1.05 3.93 -8.42
C MET A 408 -0.86 3.49 -9.87
N PHE A 409 -1.15 4.37 -10.81
CA PHE A 409 -0.99 4.16 -12.25
C PHE A 409 -0.76 5.51 -12.93
N PHE A 410 -0.45 5.50 -14.23
CA PHE A 410 -0.43 6.74 -15.02
C PHE A 410 -1.58 6.76 -16.03
N ARG A 411 -2.04 7.97 -16.33
CA ARG A 411 -3.03 8.24 -17.38
C ARG A 411 -2.46 9.21 -18.38
N ASP A 412 -2.42 8.82 -19.65
CA ASP A 412 -2.07 9.69 -20.77
C ASP A 412 -3.34 10.04 -21.57
N PRO A 413 -3.78 11.31 -21.60
CA PRO A 413 -4.92 11.72 -22.42
C PRO A 413 -4.59 11.83 -23.92
N GLY A 414 -3.32 11.71 -24.32
CA GLY A 414 -2.87 11.87 -25.69
C GLY A 414 -2.78 13.34 -26.14
N GLY A 415 -2.58 13.54 -27.46
CA GLY A 415 -2.35 14.87 -28.03
C GLY A 415 -1.05 15.51 -27.53
N GLU A 416 -1.06 16.83 -27.31
CA GLU A 416 0.05 17.60 -26.73
C GLU A 416 0.07 17.58 -25.19
N SER A 417 -0.97 17.02 -24.58
CA SER A 417 -0.95 16.74 -23.14
C SER A 417 0.04 15.60 -22.86
N GLY A 418 0.45 15.46 -21.60
CA GLY A 418 1.33 14.38 -21.17
C GLY A 418 0.76 13.59 -20.00
N PRO A 419 1.42 12.48 -19.66
CA PRO A 419 0.93 11.57 -18.65
C PRO A 419 0.89 12.22 -17.27
N SER A 420 -0.02 11.76 -16.43
CA SER A 420 -0.11 12.14 -15.02
C SER A 420 -0.33 10.92 -14.15
N LEU A 421 0.17 10.96 -12.92
CA LEU A 421 -0.02 9.89 -11.95
C LEU A 421 -1.37 10.02 -11.23
N PHE A 422 -2.01 8.89 -11.02
CA PHE A 422 -3.26 8.75 -10.29
C PHE A 422 -3.17 7.61 -9.29
N THR A 423 -3.92 7.72 -8.20
CA THR A 423 -4.12 6.66 -7.21
C THR A 423 -5.59 6.33 -7.12
N VAL A 424 -5.91 5.08 -6.81
CA VAL A 424 -7.27 4.63 -6.52
C VAL A 424 -7.22 3.56 -5.43
N ASP A 425 -8.16 3.62 -4.48
CA ASP A 425 -8.32 2.57 -3.47
C ASP A 425 -8.76 1.27 -4.15
N ILE A 426 -8.35 0.11 -3.64
CA ILE A 426 -8.76 -1.19 -4.21
C ILE A 426 -10.27 -1.37 -4.29
N THR A 427 -11.09 -0.62 -3.53
CA THR A 427 -12.56 -0.59 -3.67
C THR A 427 -13.06 0.04 -4.97
N GLY A 428 -12.19 0.70 -5.75
CA GLY A 428 -12.56 1.47 -6.96
C GLY A 428 -13.06 2.88 -6.64
N ARG A 429 -12.76 3.38 -5.44
CA ARG A 429 -13.17 4.70 -4.95
C ARG A 429 -11.96 5.53 -4.57
N ASN A 430 -12.21 6.80 -4.23
CA ASN A 430 -11.16 7.73 -3.82
C ASN A 430 -10.04 7.83 -4.86
N GLU A 431 -10.42 7.97 -6.14
CA GLU A 431 -9.44 8.24 -7.19
C GLU A 431 -8.91 9.68 -7.04
N LEU A 432 -7.59 9.83 -6.96
CA LEU A 432 -6.92 11.11 -6.76
C LEU A 432 -5.77 11.26 -7.75
N LYS A 433 -5.64 12.44 -8.35
CA LYS A 433 -4.43 12.84 -9.08
C LYS A 433 -3.29 13.08 -8.09
N VAL A 434 -2.12 12.51 -8.36
CA VAL A 434 -0.92 12.72 -7.53
C VAL A 434 -0.22 14.00 -7.99
N PRO A 435 0.15 14.92 -7.08
CA PRO A 435 0.89 16.11 -7.44
C PRO A 435 2.29 15.78 -7.97
N THR A 436 2.63 16.28 -9.14
CA THR A 436 3.97 16.15 -9.76
C THR A 436 4.40 17.49 -10.37
N PRO A 437 5.71 17.79 -10.47
CA PRO A 437 6.18 19.06 -11.04
C PRO A 437 5.88 19.22 -12.54
N GLY A 438 5.81 18.11 -13.27
CA GLY A 438 5.51 18.05 -14.69
C GLY A 438 4.67 16.83 -15.02
N TYR A 439 4.76 16.36 -16.27
CA TYR A 439 4.17 15.09 -16.66
C TYR A 439 4.90 13.95 -15.95
N ALA A 440 4.18 12.87 -15.69
CA ALA A 440 4.70 11.77 -14.92
C ALA A 440 4.06 10.44 -15.34
N SER A 441 4.91 9.44 -15.59
CA SER A 441 4.55 8.10 -16.04
C SER A 441 5.33 7.01 -15.30
N ASP A 442 4.99 5.74 -15.59
CA ASP A 442 5.71 4.56 -15.12
C ASP A 442 6.00 4.53 -13.60
N PRO A 443 4.99 4.69 -12.74
CA PRO A 443 5.22 4.69 -11.30
C PRO A 443 5.65 3.30 -10.81
N ALA A 444 6.51 3.29 -9.78
CA ALA A 444 6.71 2.16 -8.90
C ALA A 444 6.68 2.65 -7.46
N TRP A 445 5.87 1.99 -6.63
CA TRP A 445 5.73 2.30 -5.21
C TRP A 445 6.79 1.56 -4.40
N SER A 446 7.44 2.23 -3.45
CA SER A 446 8.43 1.62 -2.57
C SER A 446 7.78 0.77 -1.47
N PRO A 447 8.54 -0.17 -0.88
CA PRO A 447 8.28 -0.66 0.47
C PRO A 447 8.22 0.50 1.49
N LEU A 448 7.77 0.21 2.71
CA LEU A 448 7.91 1.15 3.82
C LEU A 448 9.39 1.45 4.07
N LEU A 449 9.69 2.70 4.40
CA LEU A 449 11.03 3.11 4.81
C LEU A 449 11.21 2.63 6.26
N SER A 450 11.87 1.49 6.47
CA SER A 450 12.17 1.00 7.83
C SER A 450 13.18 1.87 8.57
#